data_AF-A0A3D4XPN1-F1
#
_entry.id   AF-A0A3D4XPN1-F1
#
_cell.length_a   1.000
_cell.length_b   1.000
_cell.length_c   1.000
_cell.angle_alpha   90.00
_cell.angle_beta   90.00
_cell.angle_gamma   90.00
#
_symmetry.space_group_name_H-M   'P 1'
#
loop_
_entity.id
_entity.type
_entity.pdbx_description
1 polymer ?
#
loop_
_entity_poly.entity_id
_entity_poly.type
_entity_poly.pdbx_seq_one_letter_code
_entity_poly.pdbx_strand_id
1 'polypeptide(L)' 'MSIHLLIAQELAVKVQQIDATVALLDEGASVPFIARYRKEATGGLDDTQLRLLEERLGYLREFVALRTVIL' A
#
# COMPACT_ATOMS: atom_id res chain seq x y z
N MET A 1 14.96 -6.39 1.87
CA MET A 1 13.78 -6.43 0.97
C MET A 1 12.84 -5.33 1.41
N SER A 2 12.41 -4.43 0.54
CA SER A 2 11.52 -3.31 0.90
C SER A 2 10.07 -3.79 1.05
N ILE A 3 9.32 -3.22 2.00
CA ILE A 3 7.89 -3.52 2.23
C ILE A 3 7.10 -3.39 0.92
N HIS A 4 7.36 -2.34 0.14
CA HIS A 4 6.64 -2.06 -1.09
C HIS A 4 6.86 -3.13 -2.18
N LEU A 5 8.08 -3.66 -2.29
CA LEU A 5 8.39 -4.73 -3.24
C LEU A 5 7.67 -6.04 -2.88
N LEU A 6 7.57 -6.35 -1.58
CA LEU A 6 6.84 -7.52 -1.10
C LEU A 6 5.35 -7.42 -1.45
N ILE A 7 4.73 -6.28 -1.13
CA ILE A 7 3.30 -6.06 -1.43
C ILE A 7 3.05 -6.09 -2.95
N ALA A 8 3.94 -5.50 -3.75
CA ALA A 8 3.83 -5.56 -5.21
C ALA A 8 3.82 -7.00 -5.75
N GLN A 9 4.67 -7.87 -5.19
CA GLN A 9 4.70 -9.29 -5.53
C GLN A 9 3.43 -10.03 -5.07
N GLU A 10 2.96 -9.77 -3.85
CA GLU A 10 1.74 -10.38 -3.30
C GLU A 10 0.48 -10.03 -4.13
N LEU A 11 0.39 -8.78 -4.59
CA LEU A 11 -0.76 -8.28 -5.36
C LEU A 11 -0.60 -8.47 -6.88
N ALA A 12 0.54 -8.97 -7.34
CA ALA A 12 0.90 -9.08 -8.76
C ALA A 12 0.76 -7.75 -9.53
N VAL A 13 1.21 -6.65 -8.93
CA VAL A 13 1.17 -5.29 -9.51
C VAL A 13 2.57 -4.68 -9.57
N LYS A 14 2.71 -3.53 -10.24
CA LYS A 14 4.00 -2.84 -10.31
C LYS A 14 4.29 -2.12 -8.99
N VAL A 15 5.55 -2.12 -8.58
CA VAL A 15 6.02 -1.38 -7.38
C VAL A 15 5.62 0.10 -7.43
N GLN A 16 5.68 0.71 -8.61
CA GLN A 16 5.27 2.11 -8.83
C GLN A 16 3.79 2.37 -8.44
N GLN A 17 2.91 1.39 -8.62
CA GLN A 17 1.51 1.48 -8.20
C GLN A 17 1.39 1.43 -6.69
N ILE A 18 2.20 0.58 -6.04
CA ILE A 18 2.29 0.53 -4.58
C ILE A 18 2.82 1.86 -4.03
N ASP A 19 3.93 2.37 -4.57
CA ASP A 19 4.53 3.63 -4.14
C ASP A 19 3.53 4.80 -4.20
N ALA A 20 2.81 4.92 -5.33
CA ALA A 20 1.81 5.96 -5.51
C ALA A 20 0.63 5.82 -4.54
N THR A 21 0.12 4.60 -4.33
CA THR A 21 -0.97 4.37 -3.37
C THR A 21 -0.52 4.62 -1.93
N VAL A 22 0.68 4.17 -1.55
CA VAL A 22 1.24 4.40 -0.21
C VAL A 22 1.39 5.89 0.06
N ALA A 23 1.88 6.67 -0.91
CA ALA A 23 1.98 8.12 -0.76
C ALA A 23 0.62 8.77 -0.48
N LEU A 24 -0.44 8.37 -1.21
CA LEU A 24 -1.79 8.88 -0.98
C LEU A 24 -2.34 8.47 0.40
N LEU A 25 -2.11 7.23 0.82
CA LEU A 25 -2.53 6.76 2.16
C LEU A 25 -1.80 7.50 3.28
N ASP A 26 -0.49 7.76 3.10
CA ASP A 26 0.34 8.52 4.05
C ASP A 26 -0.08 9.99 4.12
N GLU A 27 -0.61 10.56 3.03
CA GLU A 27 -1.27 11.87 2.99
C GLU A 27 -2.67 11.87 3.64
N GLY A 28 -3.17 10.72 4.10
CA GLY A 28 -4.46 10.57 4.76
C GLY A 28 -5.65 10.35 3.83
N ALA A 29 -5.42 10.07 2.54
CA ALA A 29 -6.49 9.68 1.64
C ALA A 29 -7.03 8.29 2.03
N SER A 30 -8.35 8.11 2.01
CA SER A 30 -8.97 6.80 2.29
C SER A 30 -9.05 5.94 1.03
N VAL A 31 -9.11 4.61 1.19
CA VAL A 31 -9.27 3.69 0.05
C VAL A 31 -10.49 4.04 -0.85
N PRO A 32 -11.71 4.31 -0.31
CA PRO A 32 -12.83 4.71 -1.15
C PRO A 32 -12.58 6.01 -1.93
N PHE A 33 -11.84 6.96 -1.35
CA PHE A 33 -11.46 8.20 -2.03
C PHE A 33 -10.47 7.92 -3.15
N ILE A 34 -9.43 7.12 -2.89
CA ILE A 34 -8.41 6.78 -3.88
C ILE A 34 -9.04 6.03 -5.06
N ALA A 35 -9.86 5.01 -4.78
CA ALA A 35 -10.56 4.21 -5.79
C ALA A 35 -11.42 5.06 -6.73
N ARG A 36 -12.05 6.12 -6.19
CA ARG A 36 -12.99 6.96 -6.92
C ARG A 36 -12.34 8.16 -7.63
N TYR A 37 -11.33 8.78 -7.02
CA TYR A 37 -10.80 10.08 -7.45
C TYR A 37 -9.33 10.07 -7.84
N ARG A 38 -8.58 8.98 -7.56
CA ARG A 38 -7.13 8.88 -7.82
C ARG A 38 -6.74 7.65 -8.63
N LYS A 39 -7.69 7.10 -9.40
CA LYS A 39 -7.49 5.88 -10.19
C LYS A 39 -6.31 5.97 -11.17
N GLU A 40 -6.08 7.12 -11.79
CA GLU A 40 -4.93 7.30 -12.71
C GLU A 40 -3.60 7.34 -11.95
N ALA A 41 -3.57 7.96 -10.77
CA ALA A 41 -2.36 8.06 -9.96
C ALA A 41 -1.87 6.70 -9.47
N THR A 42 -2.78 5.76 -9.19
CA THR A 42 -2.45 4.39 -8.79
C THR A 42 -2.21 3.43 -9.96
N GLY A 43 -2.26 3.92 -11.21
CA GLY A 43 -2.17 3.07 -12.39
C GLY A 43 -3.36 2.10 -12.54
N GLY A 44 -4.53 2.46 -12.00
CA GLY A 44 -5.77 1.74 -12.21
C GLY A 44 -6.10 0.65 -11.20
N LEU A 45 -5.48 0.65 -10.01
CA LEU A 45 -5.83 -0.32 -8.95
C LEU A 45 -7.33 -0.26 -8.62
N ASP A 46 -7.94 -1.43 -8.46
CA ASP A 46 -9.33 -1.55 -8.06
C ASP A 46 -9.52 -1.51 -6.53
N ASP A 47 -10.77 -1.42 -6.08
CA ASP A 47 -11.12 -1.32 -4.65
C ASP A 47 -10.60 -2.51 -3.84
N THR A 48 -10.61 -3.72 -4.42
CA THR A 48 -10.12 -4.94 -3.76
C THR A 48 -8.61 -4.88 -3.58
N GLN A 49 -7.87 -4.50 -4.62
CA GLN A 49 -6.41 -4.34 -4.57
C GLN A 49 -6.01 -3.25 -3.57
N LEU A 50 -6.73 -2.12 -3.54
CA LEU A 50 -6.45 -1.02 -2.62
C LEU A 50 -6.68 -1.41 -1.16
N ARG A 51 -7.76 -2.13 -0.85
CA ARG A 51 -8.02 -2.65 0.51
C ARG A 51 -6.95 -3.63 0.96
N LEU A 52 -6.58 -4.57 0.09
CA LEU A 52 -5.55 -5.55 0.40
C LEU A 52 -4.20 -4.87 0.64
N LEU A 53 -3.86 -3.87 -0.19
CA LEU A 53 -2.65 -3.07 -0.01
C LEU A 53 -2.64 -2.37 1.35
N GLU A 54 -3.72 -1.69 1.74
CA GLU A 54 -3.84 -0.99 3.01
C GLU A 54 -3.64 -1.93 4.21
N GLU A 55 -4.31 -3.09 4.19
CA GLU A 55 -4.18 -4.12 5.24
C GLU A 55 -2.74 -4.64 5.34
N ARG A 56 -2.14 -5.03 4.21
CA ARG A 56 -0.78 -5.58 4.16
C ARG A 56 0.26 -4.56 4.59
N LEU A 57 0.11 -3.31 4.16
CA LEU A 57 0.99 -2.20 4.53
C LEU A 57 0.97 -1.97 6.04
N GLY A 58 -0.22 -1.91 6.65
CA GLY A 58 -0.38 -1.74 8.09
C GLY A 58 0.31 -2.85 8.87
N TYR A 59 0.00 -4.11 8.54
CA TYR A 59 0.60 -5.29 9.18
C TYR A 59 2.14 -5.31 9.08
N LEU A 60 2.69 -5.06 7.89
CA LEU A 60 4.14 -5.09 7.69
C LEU A 60 4.87 -3.94 8.39
N ARG A 61 4.27 -2.74 8.44
CA ARG A 61 4.82 -1.60 9.19
C ARG A 61 4.83 -1.88 10.68
N GLU A 62 3.74 -2.41 11.23
CA GLU A 62 3.66 -2.81 12.64
C GLU A 62 4.71 -3.88 12.98
N PHE A 63 4.80 -4.94 12.17
CA PHE A 63 5.78 -6.00 12.36
C PHE A 63 7.23 -5.48 12.35
N VAL A 64 7.55 -4.54 11.46
CA VAL A 64 8.88 -3.90 11.40
C VAL A 64 9.13 -3.02 12.61
N ALA A 65 8.13 -2.25 13.05
CA ALA A 65 8.23 -1.42 14.25
C ALA A 65 8.48 -2.29 15.50
N LEU A 66 7.71 -3.35 15.71
CA LEU A 66 7.89 -4.29 16.82
C LEU A 66 9.28 -4.94 16.82
N ARG A 67 9.77 -5.36 15.64
CA ARG A 67 11.11 -5.95 15.52
C ARG A 67 12.22 -4.96 15.90
N THR A 68 12.00 -3.66 15.69
CA THR A 68 12.99 -2.63 16.04
C THR A 68 13.04 -2.37 17.54
N VAL A 69 11.93 -2.60 18.27
CA VAL A 69 11.86 -2.40 19.72
C VAL A 69 12.54 -3.53 20.50
N ILE A 70 12.60 -4.74 19.94
CA ILE A 70 13.16 -5.94 20.60
C ILE A 70 14.69 -6.02 20.47
N LEU A 71 15.30 -5.23 19.58
CA LEU A 71 16.74 -5.22 19.29
C LEU A 71 17.43 -4.01 19.92
#